data_AF-A0A6C0U3S8-F1
#
_entry.id   AF-A0A6C0U3S8-F1
#
_cell.length_a   1.000
_cell.length_b   1.000
_cell.length_c   1.000
_cell.angle_alpha   90.00
_cell.angle_beta   90.00
_cell.angle_gamma   90.00
#
_symmetry.space_group_name_H-M   'P 1'
#
loop_
_entity.id
_entity.type
_entity.pdbx_description
1 polymer ?
#
loop_
_entity_poly.entity_id
_entity_poly.type
_entity_poly.pdbx_seq_one_letter_code
_entity_poly.pdbx_strand_id
1 'polypeptide(L)'
;MIKQLWMMRMTNLSMRRVVRRMERASLLMRSRVGEPQVFSYGPSGIERMYYYPASVAGAPIHVHVHGGAWKQRKVEGVMFPAEMFFASEIGFASLYFISVDETNGDLEPMLEQVCRALAWIASHAVELDGSPDRLYLSGFSSGAHLAATAIAADWELLGFHHVPCKGVVLALLAECMSCIRSDCPNAQNT
;
A
#
# COMPACT_ATOMS: atom_id res chain seq x y z
N MET A 1 19.50 -18.88 25.43
CA MET A 1 18.59 -17.91 26.09
C MET A 1 18.17 -16.73 25.19
N ILE A 2 18.93 -16.33 24.15
CA ILE A 2 18.60 -15.16 23.30
C ILE A 2 17.50 -15.42 22.25
N LYS A 3 17.28 -16.68 21.81
CA LYS A 3 16.25 -17.01 20.81
C LYS A 3 14.80 -16.80 21.28
N GLN A 4 14.52 -16.79 22.58
CA GLN A 4 13.16 -16.65 23.11
C GLN A 4 12.70 -15.19 23.27
N LEU A 5 13.63 -14.22 23.27
CA LEU A 5 13.30 -12.79 23.43
C LEU A 5 12.74 -12.15 22.14
N TRP A 6 13.00 -12.73 20.97
CA TRP A 6 12.56 -12.18 19.68
C TRP A 6 11.28 -12.82 19.12
N MET A 7 10.87 -13.98 19.64
CA MET A 7 9.57 -14.57 19.33
C MET A 7 8.50 -13.97 20.23
N MET A 8 8.20 -12.68 20.02
CA MET A 8 6.94 -12.13 20.48
C MET A 8 5.85 -12.82 19.65
N ARG A 9 5.31 -13.95 20.13
CA ARG A 9 4.19 -14.65 19.49
C ARG A 9 3.06 -13.64 19.32
N MET A 10 2.92 -13.10 18.10
CA MET A 10 1.76 -12.31 17.73
C MET A 10 0.58 -13.26 17.67
N THR A 11 -0.10 -13.44 18.80
CA THR A 11 -1.35 -14.18 18.84
C THR A 11 -2.39 -13.50 17.97
N ASN A 12 -3.40 -14.23 17.47
CA ASN A 12 -4.54 -13.63 16.78
C ASN A 12 -5.21 -12.50 17.58
N LEU A 13 -5.17 -12.57 18.92
CA LEU A 13 -5.66 -11.53 19.83
C LEU A 13 -4.79 -10.25 19.79
N SER A 14 -3.47 -10.36 19.70
CA SER A 14 -2.59 -9.19 19.55
C SER A 14 -2.75 -8.55 18.17
N MET A 15 -2.86 -9.35 17.10
CA MET A 15 -3.06 -8.83 15.75
C MET A 15 -4.39 -8.07 15.61
N ARG A 16 -5.49 -8.62 16.16
CA ARG A 16 -6.79 -7.91 16.20
C ARG A 16 -6.71 -6.56 16.94
N ARG A 17 -5.90 -6.46 17.99
CA ARG A 17 -5.67 -5.18 18.69
C ARG A 17 -4.90 -4.19 17.83
N VAL A 18 -3.88 -4.65 17.10
CA VAL A 18 -3.12 -3.80 16.18
C VAL A 18 -4.02 -3.27 15.05
N VAL A 19 -4.79 -4.14 14.42
CA VAL A 19 -5.73 -3.75 13.36
C VAL A 19 -6.73 -2.70 13.86
N ARG A 20 -7.36 -2.92 15.03
CA ARG A 20 -8.28 -1.93 15.63
C ARG A 20 -7.60 -0.58 15.92
N ARG A 21 -6.32 -0.58 16.29
CA ARG A 21 -5.56 0.67 16.47
C ARG A 21 -5.34 1.40 15.15
N MET A 22 -5.02 0.68 14.08
CA MET A 22 -4.87 1.26 12.73
C MET A 22 -6.21 1.83 12.21
N GLU A 23 -7.32 1.12 12.41
CA GLU A 23 -8.66 1.61 12.07
C GLU A 23 -9.01 2.88 12.86
N ARG A 24 -8.79 2.86 14.18
CA ARG A 24 -9.02 4.05 15.02
C ARG A 24 -8.11 5.21 14.65
N ALA A 25 -6.85 4.96 14.33
CA ALA A 25 -5.91 5.98 13.89
C ALA A 25 -6.35 6.60 12.56
N SER A 26 -6.81 5.77 11.61
CA SER A 26 -7.35 6.27 10.33
C SER A 26 -8.61 7.11 10.52
N LEU A 27 -9.52 6.71 11.42
CA LEU A 27 -10.71 7.51 11.77
C LEU A 27 -10.33 8.86 12.37
N LEU A 28 -9.39 8.89 13.31
CA LEU A 28 -8.91 10.12 13.93
C LEU A 28 -8.20 11.02 12.91
N MET A 29 -7.37 10.44 12.04
CA MET A 29 -6.74 11.17 10.94
C MET A 29 -7.79 11.85 10.06
N ARG A 30 -8.83 11.12 9.61
CA ARG A 30 -9.91 11.71 8.80
C ARG A 30 -10.66 12.83 9.50
N SER A 31 -10.87 12.70 10.83
CA SER A 31 -11.50 13.79 11.60
C SER A 31 -10.67 15.08 11.68
N ARG A 32 -9.36 15.00 11.42
CA ARG A 32 -8.42 16.14 11.49
C ARG A 32 -8.06 16.69 10.11
N VAL A 33 -7.84 15.80 9.14
CA VAL A 33 -7.38 16.12 7.78
C VAL A 33 -8.56 16.28 6.81
N GLY A 34 -9.68 15.60 7.07
CA GLY A 34 -10.84 15.56 6.18
C GLY A 34 -10.95 14.24 5.41
N GLU A 35 -11.89 14.21 4.46
CA GLU A 35 -12.09 13.07 3.57
C GLU A 35 -11.15 13.14 2.36
N PRO A 36 -10.66 12.00 1.85
CA PRO A 36 -9.78 11.96 0.69
C PRO A 36 -10.53 12.26 -0.60
N GLN A 37 -9.81 12.77 -1.60
CA GLN A 37 -10.24 12.66 -2.98
C GLN A 37 -10.12 11.20 -3.44
N VAL A 38 -11.03 10.74 -4.30
CA VAL A 38 -11.04 9.35 -4.78
C VAL A 38 -10.88 9.31 -6.28
N PHE A 39 -9.84 8.61 -6.74
CA PHE A 39 -9.52 8.45 -8.15
C PHE A 39 -9.63 6.97 -8.56
N SER A 40 -10.00 6.72 -9.81
CA SER A 40 -9.88 5.41 -10.44
C SER A 40 -8.57 5.38 -11.22
N TYR A 41 -7.71 4.42 -10.96
CA TYR A 41 -6.43 4.29 -11.69
C TYR A 41 -6.45 3.17 -12.73
N GLY A 42 -7.52 2.39 -12.78
CA GLY A 42 -7.66 1.27 -13.70
C GLY A 42 -9.12 0.92 -14.02
N PRO A 43 -9.31 -0.11 -14.84
CA PRO A 43 -10.61 -0.44 -15.44
C PRO A 43 -11.60 -1.08 -14.48
N SER A 44 -11.13 -1.74 -13.41
CA SER A 44 -12.03 -2.42 -12.47
C SER A 44 -12.47 -1.50 -11.33
N GLY A 45 -13.66 -1.76 -10.77
CA GLY A 45 -14.22 -0.91 -9.72
C GLY A 45 -13.41 -0.85 -8.42
N ILE A 46 -12.57 -1.87 -8.17
CA ILE A 46 -11.71 -2.00 -6.98
C ILE A 46 -10.45 -1.14 -7.07
N GLU A 47 -10.03 -0.76 -8.29
CA GLU A 47 -8.80 -0.01 -8.57
C GLU A 47 -8.94 1.46 -8.21
N ARG A 48 -8.90 1.73 -6.90
CA ARG A 48 -9.15 3.05 -6.32
C ARG A 48 -7.91 3.57 -5.61
N MET A 49 -7.66 4.85 -5.79
CA MET A 49 -6.68 5.61 -5.01
C MET A 49 -7.42 6.60 -4.14
N TYR A 50 -7.08 6.64 -2.85
CA TYR A 50 -7.54 7.65 -1.90
C TYR A 50 -6.42 8.64 -1.67
N TYR A 51 -6.65 9.88 -2.08
CA TYR A 51 -5.64 10.91 -2.17
C TYR A 51 -5.91 12.08 -1.24
N TYR A 52 -4.89 12.46 -0.48
CA TYR A 52 -4.83 13.70 0.27
C TYR A 52 -3.81 14.61 -0.40
N PRO A 53 -4.23 15.72 -1.03
CA PRO A 53 -3.30 16.63 -1.68
C PRO A 53 -2.45 17.38 -0.65
N ALA A 54 -1.25 17.80 -1.07
CA ALA A 54 -0.50 18.83 -0.35
C ALA A 54 -1.20 20.20 -0.51
N SER A 55 -0.89 21.18 0.34
CA SER A 55 -1.43 22.54 0.17
C SER A 55 -0.65 23.36 -0.87
N VAL A 56 0.47 22.83 -1.36
CA VAL A 56 1.36 23.46 -2.35
C VAL A 56 1.47 22.63 -3.62
N ALA A 57 1.47 23.30 -4.78
CA ALA A 57 1.68 22.67 -6.07
C ALA A 57 3.14 22.21 -6.26
N GLY A 58 3.34 21.15 -7.04
CA GLY A 58 4.64 20.53 -7.28
C GLY A 58 5.22 19.79 -6.07
N ALA A 59 4.36 19.42 -5.12
CA ALA A 59 4.75 18.66 -3.93
C ALA A 59 5.22 17.23 -4.27
N PRO A 60 6.02 16.58 -3.40
CA PRO A 60 6.18 15.14 -3.48
C PRO A 60 4.84 14.43 -3.36
N ILE A 61 4.73 13.27 -4.02
CA ILE A 61 3.64 12.33 -3.79
C ILE A 61 4.22 11.09 -3.13
N HIS A 62 3.64 10.70 -2.00
CA HIS A 62 3.94 9.44 -1.32
C HIS A 62 2.81 8.45 -1.54
N VAL A 63 3.14 7.31 -2.15
CA VAL A 63 2.21 6.21 -2.42
C VAL A 63 2.36 5.14 -1.35
N HIS A 64 1.23 4.67 -0.80
CA HIS A 64 1.18 3.65 0.21
C HIS A 64 0.44 2.40 -0.26
N VAL A 65 1.13 1.26 -0.18
CA VAL A 65 0.58 -0.08 -0.46
C VAL A 65 0.30 -0.77 0.87
N HIS A 66 -0.98 -0.96 1.17
CA HIS A 66 -1.40 -1.49 2.46
C HIS A 66 -1.05 -2.98 2.64
N GLY A 67 -0.86 -3.37 3.89
CA GLY A 67 -0.74 -4.78 4.28
C GLY A 67 -2.10 -5.45 4.51
N GLY A 68 -2.07 -6.71 4.90
CA GLY A 68 -3.30 -7.48 5.20
C GLY A 68 -3.24 -8.95 4.79
N ALA A 69 -2.04 -9.53 4.66
CA ALA A 69 -1.85 -10.88 4.12
C ALA A 69 -2.52 -11.04 2.74
N TRP A 70 -2.40 -10.01 1.89
CA TRP A 70 -2.98 -9.92 0.55
C TRP A 70 -4.52 -9.97 0.49
N LYS A 71 -5.18 -10.00 1.66
CA LYS A 71 -6.63 -9.97 1.77
C LYS A 71 -7.16 -8.55 1.76
N GLN A 72 -8.44 -8.45 1.42
CA GLN A 72 -9.14 -7.18 1.40
C GLN A 72 -9.14 -6.54 2.80
N ARG A 73 -8.98 -5.22 2.82
CA ARG A 73 -9.08 -4.41 4.02
C ARG A 73 -10.25 -3.46 3.89
N LYS A 74 -10.76 -3.01 5.03
CA LYS A 74 -11.64 -1.85 5.07
C LYS A 74 -10.86 -0.64 4.59
N VAL A 75 -11.40 0.07 3.61
CA VAL A 75 -10.87 1.34 3.09
C VAL A 75 -10.55 2.28 4.25
N GLU A 76 -11.41 2.28 5.27
CA GLU A 76 -11.29 3.15 6.44
C GLU A 76 -10.05 2.88 7.28
N GLY A 77 -9.38 1.73 7.13
CA GLY A 77 -8.27 1.29 7.97
C GLY A 77 -6.89 1.32 7.33
N VAL A 78 -6.78 1.77 6.07
CA VAL A 78 -5.52 1.77 5.31
C VAL A 78 -4.88 3.14 5.14
N MET A 79 -5.51 4.19 5.68
CA MET A 79 -5.09 5.59 5.46
C MET A 79 -4.34 6.22 6.65
N PHE A 80 -4.23 5.55 7.80
CA PHE A 80 -3.63 6.13 9.01
C PHE A 80 -2.27 6.85 8.84
N PRO A 81 -1.38 6.51 7.88
CA PRO A 81 -0.14 7.27 7.71
C PRO A 81 -0.35 8.69 7.14
N ALA A 82 -1.50 8.99 6.54
CA ALA A 82 -1.75 10.22 5.78
C ALA A 82 -1.50 11.51 6.59
N GLU A 83 -1.83 11.52 7.89
CA GLU A 83 -1.69 12.71 8.75
C GLU A 83 -0.26 13.26 8.74
N MET A 84 0.74 12.38 8.76
CA MET A 84 2.15 12.76 8.80
C MET A 84 2.60 13.41 7.48
N PHE A 85 2.13 12.88 6.35
CA PHE A 85 2.47 13.41 5.02
C PHE A 85 1.75 14.73 4.76
N PHE A 86 0.47 14.79 5.11
CA PHE A 86 -0.33 16.02 5.02
C PHE A 86 0.32 17.16 5.83
N ALA A 87 0.73 16.89 7.08
CA ALA A 87 1.41 17.88 7.92
C ALA A 87 2.81 18.29 7.41
N SER A 88 3.35 17.57 6.42
CA SER A 88 4.68 17.82 5.84
C SER A 88 4.61 18.38 4.41
N GLU A 89 3.43 18.82 3.94
CA GLU A 89 3.21 19.30 2.57
C GLU A 89 3.56 18.25 1.50
N ILE A 90 3.22 17.00 1.77
CA ILE A 90 3.39 15.86 0.87
C ILE A 90 2.01 15.29 0.53
N GLY A 91 1.74 15.14 -0.77
CA GLY A 91 0.54 14.45 -1.23
C GLY A 91 0.60 12.98 -0.83
N PHE A 92 -0.47 12.43 -0.28
CA PHE A 92 -0.53 11.04 0.17
C PHE A 92 -1.56 10.24 -0.61
N ALA A 93 -1.11 9.21 -1.32
CA ALA A 93 -1.93 8.29 -2.11
C ALA A 93 -1.98 6.91 -1.45
N SER A 94 -3.12 6.52 -0.88
CA SER A 94 -3.36 5.14 -0.43
C SER A 94 -4.00 4.33 -1.54
N LEU A 95 -3.36 3.25 -1.97
CA LEU A 95 -3.89 2.37 -3.00
C LEU A 95 -4.93 1.39 -2.44
N TYR A 96 -5.87 1.00 -3.28
CA TYR A 96 -6.83 -0.07 -3.04
C TYR A 96 -6.94 -0.92 -4.30
N PHE A 97 -6.86 -2.24 -4.12
CA PHE A 97 -6.70 -3.23 -5.18
C PHE A 97 -7.39 -4.54 -4.80
N ILE A 98 -7.53 -5.42 -5.78
CA ILE A 98 -8.14 -6.76 -5.65
C ILE A 98 -7.50 -7.57 -4.52
N SER A 99 -8.27 -8.45 -3.89
CA SER A 99 -7.75 -9.35 -2.87
C SER A 99 -7.34 -10.71 -3.44
N VAL A 100 -6.42 -11.38 -2.74
CA VAL A 100 -5.97 -12.74 -3.09
C VAL A 100 -7.10 -13.78 -3.09
N ASP A 101 -8.15 -13.55 -2.28
CA ASP A 101 -9.30 -14.45 -2.22
C ASP A 101 -10.14 -14.33 -3.51
N GLU A 102 -10.22 -13.14 -4.12
CA GLU A 102 -10.92 -12.90 -5.39
C GLU A 102 -10.14 -13.41 -6.62
N THR A 103 -8.83 -13.63 -6.46
CA THR A 103 -7.94 -14.15 -7.50
C THR A 103 -7.60 -15.63 -7.31
N ASN A 104 -8.28 -16.33 -6.39
CA ASN A 104 -8.04 -17.74 -6.08
C ASN A 104 -6.58 -18.05 -5.71
N GLY A 105 -5.91 -17.16 -4.97
CA GLY A 105 -4.51 -17.35 -4.56
C GLY A 105 -3.48 -16.69 -5.46
N ASP A 106 -3.87 -16.18 -6.63
CA ASP A 106 -2.95 -15.55 -7.57
C ASP A 106 -2.62 -14.10 -7.19
N LEU A 107 -1.33 -13.80 -7.05
CA LEU A 107 -0.86 -12.45 -6.69
C LEU A 107 -0.56 -11.57 -7.91
N GLU A 108 -0.48 -12.14 -9.11
CA GLU A 108 -0.16 -11.41 -10.34
C GLU A 108 -1.16 -10.28 -10.63
N PRO A 109 -2.49 -10.48 -10.54
CA PRO A 109 -3.46 -9.40 -10.76
C PRO A 109 -3.29 -8.24 -9.76
N MET A 110 -2.93 -8.54 -8.51
CA MET A 110 -2.66 -7.51 -7.50
C MET A 110 -1.42 -6.69 -7.86
N LEU A 111 -0.36 -7.37 -8.30
CA LEU A 111 0.87 -6.73 -8.74
C LEU A 111 0.63 -5.82 -9.95
N GLU A 112 -0.09 -6.31 -10.95
CA GLU A 112 -0.47 -5.52 -12.13
C GLU A 112 -1.24 -4.26 -11.75
N GLN A 113 -2.19 -4.37 -10.82
CA GLN A 113 -2.96 -3.22 -10.33
C GLN A 113 -2.09 -2.21 -9.57
N VAL A 114 -1.13 -2.67 -8.77
CA VAL A 114 -0.18 -1.77 -8.09
C VAL A 114 0.73 -1.06 -9.10
N CYS A 115 1.28 -1.77 -10.09
CA CYS A 115 2.08 -1.18 -11.16
C CYS A 115 1.27 -0.16 -11.97
N ARG A 116 0.02 -0.49 -12.32
CA ARG A 116 -0.91 0.40 -13.01
C ARG A 116 -1.22 1.66 -12.22
N ALA A 117 -1.42 1.53 -10.91
CA ALA A 117 -1.63 2.68 -10.03
C ALA A 117 -0.42 3.63 -10.03
N LEU A 118 0.79 3.08 -9.88
CA LEU A 118 2.02 3.85 -9.91
C LEU A 118 2.25 4.55 -11.26
N ALA A 119 2.00 3.85 -12.37
CA ALA A 119 2.02 4.43 -13.72
C ALA A 119 1.01 5.58 -13.84
N TRP A 120 -0.24 5.35 -13.41
CA TRP A 120 -1.30 6.35 -13.46
C TRP A 120 -0.94 7.59 -12.64
N ILE A 121 -0.46 7.42 -11.40
CA ILE A 121 -0.07 8.54 -10.53
C ILE A 121 1.09 9.33 -11.15
N ALA A 122 2.08 8.65 -11.72
CA ALA A 122 3.20 9.33 -12.38
C ALA A 122 2.73 10.16 -13.59
N SER A 123 1.81 9.63 -14.40
CA SER A 123 1.25 10.34 -15.56
C SER A 123 0.32 11.51 -15.18
N HIS A 124 -0.35 11.44 -14.03
CA HIS A 124 -1.29 12.47 -13.57
C HIS A 124 -0.73 13.32 -12.42
N ALA A 125 0.58 13.26 -12.14
CA ALA A 125 1.17 13.89 -10.98
C ALA A 125 0.89 15.41 -10.93
N VAL A 126 0.92 16.08 -12.08
CA VAL A 126 0.62 17.52 -12.18
C VAL A 126 -0.84 17.83 -11.84
N GLU A 127 -1.78 16.97 -12.25
CA GLU A 127 -3.22 17.11 -11.93
C GLU A 127 -3.50 16.87 -10.44
N LEU A 128 -2.60 16.15 -9.77
CA LEU A 128 -2.63 15.90 -8.33
C LEU A 128 -1.90 16.99 -7.52
N ASP A 129 -1.56 18.13 -8.13
CA ASP A 129 -0.70 19.18 -7.56
C ASP A 129 0.69 18.67 -7.11
N GLY A 130 1.12 17.52 -7.65
CA GLY A 130 2.40 16.91 -7.36
C GLY A 130 3.44 17.10 -8.45
N SER A 131 4.66 16.67 -8.15
CA SER A 131 5.77 16.64 -9.10
C SER A 131 6.00 15.22 -9.62
N PRO A 132 6.03 15.01 -10.95
CA PRO A 132 6.27 13.68 -11.54
C PRO A 132 7.66 13.12 -11.20
N ASP A 133 8.62 13.98 -10.86
CA ASP A 133 9.98 13.59 -10.48
C ASP A 133 10.14 13.29 -8.99
N ARG A 134 9.07 13.40 -8.19
CA ARG A 134 9.12 13.30 -6.72
C ARG A 134 8.09 12.30 -6.18
N LEU A 135 7.99 11.15 -6.85
CA LEU A 135 7.15 10.03 -6.40
C LEU A 135 7.94 9.11 -5.44
N TYR A 136 7.37 8.79 -4.29
CA TYR A 136 7.94 7.91 -3.28
C TYR A 136 6.96 6.79 -2.95
N LEU A 137 7.48 5.61 -2.59
CA LEU A 137 6.67 4.43 -2.32
C LEU A 137 6.88 3.93 -0.89
N SER A 138 5.82 3.44 -0.28
CA SER A 138 5.92 2.62 0.92
C SER A 138 5.02 1.41 0.81
N GLY A 139 5.43 0.33 1.49
CA GLY A 139 4.57 -0.82 1.69
C GLY A 139 4.70 -1.37 3.11
N PHE A 140 3.61 -1.92 3.63
CA PHE A 140 3.56 -2.57 4.94
C PHE A 140 3.18 -4.05 4.80
N SER A 141 3.93 -4.96 5.43
CA SER A 141 3.66 -6.41 5.43
C SER A 141 3.51 -6.97 3.98
N SER A 142 2.36 -7.57 3.63
CA SER A 142 2.08 -8.04 2.27
C SER A 142 2.11 -6.92 1.22
N GLY A 143 1.82 -5.68 1.61
CA GLY A 143 1.98 -4.51 0.74
C GLY A 143 3.43 -4.14 0.51
N ALA A 144 4.33 -4.44 1.47
CA ALA A 144 5.77 -4.28 1.28
C ALA A 144 6.31 -5.30 0.27
N HIS A 145 5.77 -6.52 0.25
CA HIS A 145 6.04 -7.48 -0.80
C HIS A 145 5.61 -6.95 -2.17
N LEU A 146 4.33 -6.53 -2.31
CA LEU A 146 3.83 -5.97 -3.59
C LEU A 146 4.63 -4.75 -4.05
N ALA A 147 4.96 -3.82 -3.14
CA ALA A 147 5.78 -2.66 -3.43
C ALA A 147 7.18 -3.05 -3.91
N ALA A 148 7.84 -4.00 -3.25
CA ALA A 148 9.16 -4.49 -3.67
C ALA A 148 9.12 -5.09 -5.07
N THR A 149 8.12 -5.94 -5.35
CA THR A 149 7.95 -6.58 -6.65
C THR A 149 7.62 -5.55 -7.75
N ALA A 150 6.80 -4.55 -7.46
CA ALA A 150 6.48 -3.48 -8.41
C ALA A 150 7.70 -2.62 -8.78
N ILE A 151 8.58 -2.32 -7.82
CA ILE A 151 9.83 -1.60 -8.10
C ILE A 151 10.76 -2.42 -9.00
N ALA A 152 10.73 -3.75 -8.88
CA ALA A 152 11.54 -4.67 -9.69
C ALA A 152 10.88 -5.12 -11.00
N ALA A 153 9.68 -4.62 -11.32
CA ALA A 153 8.98 -4.95 -12.55
C ALA A 153 9.68 -4.36 -13.79
N ASP A 154 9.35 -4.89 -14.96
CA ASP A 154 9.80 -4.32 -16.24
C ASP A 154 8.93 -3.10 -16.60
N TRP A 155 9.44 -1.92 -16.26
CA TRP A 155 8.74 -0.66 -16.48
C TRP A 155 8.72 -0.23 -17.95
N GLU A 156 9.62 -0.74 -18.80
CA GLU A 156 9.61 -0.42 -20.23
C GLU A 156 8.36 -0.98 -20.90
N LEU A 157 7.93 -2.19 -20.50
CA LEU A 157 6.67 -2.79 -20.95
C LEU A 157 5.43 -1.98 -20.53
N LEU A 158 5.55 -1.16 -19.49
CA LEU A 158 4.52 -0.25 -19.00
C LEU A 158 4.63 1.16 -19.58
N GLY A 159 5.57 1.41 -20.50
CA GLY A 159 5.78 2.71 -21.14
C GLY A 159 6.67 3.69 -20.37
N PHE A 160 7.43 3.21 -19.38
CA PHE A 160 8.34 4.02 -18.57
C PHE A 160 9.80 3.59 -18.78
N HIS A 161 10.70 4.54 -19.05
CA HIS A 161 12.14 4.25 -19.18
C HIS A 161 12.80 3.78 -17.87
N HIS A 162 12.20 4.10 -16.73
CA HIS A 162 12.63 3.68 -15.41
C HIS A 162 11.44 3.67 -14.47
N VAL A 163 11.54 2.93 -13.36
CA VAL A 163 10.55 2.98 -12.29
C VAL A 163 10.28 4.44 -11.87
N PRO A 164 9.02 4.90 -11.82
CA PRO A 164 8.73 6.31 -11.56
C PRO A 164 9.05 6.74 -10.11
N CYS A 165 9.19 5.78 -9.19
CA CYS A 165 9.48 6.04 -7.78
C CYS A 165 10.97 6.34 -7.54
N LYS A 166 11.28 7.44 -6.85
CA LYS A 166 12.65 7.87 -6.49
C LYS A 166 13.16 7.30 -5.16
N GLY A 167 12.29 6.67 -4.38
CA GLY A 167 12.66 6.01 -3.13
C GLY A 167 11.54 5.11 -2.63
N VAL A 168 11.92 4.08 -1.86
CA VAL A 168 10.99 3.10 -1.30
C VAL A 168 11.28 2.80 0.17
N VAL A 169 10.23 2.70 0.97
CA VAL A 169 10.28 2.26 2.38
C VAL A 169 9.45 0.98 2.55
N LEU A 170 10.11 -0.13 2.90
CA LEU A 170 9.49 -1.44 3.01
C LEU A 170 9.48 -1.91 4.47
N ALA A 171 8.30 -1.97 5.08
CA ALA A 171 8.12 -2.46 6.44
C ALA A 171 7.60 -3.91 6.41
N LEU A 172 8.51 -4.87 6.34
CA LEU A 172 8.20 -6.31 6.31
C LEU A 172 7.95 -6.87 7.72
N LEU A 173 6.97 -7.77 7.84
CA LEU A 173 6.79 -8.61 9.01
C LEU A 173 7.39 -9.99 8.69
N ALA A 174 8.25 -10.52 9.57
CA ALA A 174 9.05 -11.73 9.32
C ALA A 174 8.22 -12.98 8.92
N GLU A 175 6.93 -13.03 9.27
CA GLU A 175 6.04 -14.17 9.00
C GLU A 175 5.40 -14.14 7.59
N CYS A 176 5.46 -13.03 6.86
CA CYS A 176 4.80 -12.95 5.54
C CYS A 176 5.51 -13.79 4.46
N MET A 177 6.81 -14.07 4.60
CA MET A 177 7.56 -14.77 3.56
C MET A 177 7.30 -16.29 3.52
N SER A 178 6.72 -16.89 4.57
CA SER A 178 6.49 -18.35 4.61
C SER A 178 5.33 -18.84 3.74
N CYS A 179 4.49 -17.93 3.22
CA CYS A 179 3.31 -18.29 2.41
C CYS A 179 3.59 -18.32 0.89
N ILE A 180 4.81 -18.02 0.44
CA ILE A 180 5.17 -17.91 -0.99
C ILE A 180 5.56 -19.27 -1.61
N ARG A 181 5.68 -20.34 -0.81
CA ARG A 181 5.87 -21.69 -1.35
C ARG A 181 4.52 -22.33 -1.68
N SER A 182 4.41 -22.84 -2.91
CA SER A 182 3.28 -23.64 -3.43
C SER A 182 2.88 -24.83 -2.55
N ASP A 183 3.75 -25.23 -1.60
CA ASP A 183 3.56 -26.40 -0.76
C ASP A 183 3.18 -26.05 0.70
N CYS A 184 2.69 -24.84 0.98
CA CYS A 184 2.39 -24.43 2.35
C CYS A 184 1.08 -25.06 2.88
N PRO A 185 1.11 -25.93 3.90
CA PRO A 185 -0.04 -26.74 4.32
C PRO A 185 -1.15 -25.97 5.07
N ASN A 186 -1.00 -24.65 5.27
CA ASN A 186 -1.93 -23.82 6.05
C ASN A 186 -2.98 -23.07 5.21
N ALA A 187 -3.08 -23.32 3.91
CA ALA A 187 -4.07 -22.67 3.04
C ALA A 187 -5.54 -23.07 3.34
N GLN A 188 -5.80 -24.05 4.21
CA GLN A 188 -7.15 -24.63 4.38
C GLN A 188 -7.83 -24.39 5.73
N ASN A 189 -7.31 -23.58 6.65
CA ASN A 189 -8.05 -23.29 7.89
C ASN A 189 -7.68 -21.93 8.51
N THR A 190 -8.36 -20.86 8.08
CA THR A 190 -8.80 -19.71 8.92
C THR A 190 -9.69 -18.77 8.12
#